data_AF-F9QA62-F1
#
_entry.id   AF-F9QA62-F1
#
_cell.length_a   1.000
_cell.length_b   1.000
_cell.length_c   1.000
_cell.angle_alpha   90.00
_cell.angle_beta   90.00
_cell.angle_gamma   90.00
#
_symmetry.space_group_name_H-M   'P 1'
#
loop_
_entity.id
_entity.type
_entity.pdbx_description
1 polymer ?
#
loop_
_entity_poly.entity_id
_entity_poly.type
_entity_poly.pdbx_seq_one_letter_code
_entity_poly.pdbx_strand_id
1 'polypeptide(L)'
;MVNGIFCFGVSWLNVSIHQFGGASLIVSYLLVGLLSAYLSLYPLLFVYLIRRFRIRSAVIFAVCWTITEFFRGWLFTGFPWLQFGYTQLDSPFSGLAPFFGVTGLTFFTVWGAATLYNLLMALRKKQSNVVGFSLLLLLVIGGLSAYSEQFHFVTKEQDKALKITLAQGNIEQNLKWDPEYFYATLDIYQHLIAENLGKTDLIILPESALPTMENNIVPFFSSLDESASQVNTEVMIGSVYQSPESGKLFNSIVTLGNPLQSYRLDTDNRYEKHHLVPFGEYVPLEDLLRPLNSVFNLPMSAFQSGAEIQPALLSKGRSFAPAICYEIIFGEQVRKT
;
A
#
# COMPACT_ATOMS: atom_id res chain seq x y z
N MET A 1 -22.23 -14.13 11.27
CA MET A 1 -20.83 -14.58 11.11
C MET A 1 -19.98 -13.68 10.21
N VAL A 2 -20.54 -12.88 9.29
CA VAL A 2 -19.74 -12.00 8.40
C VAL A 2 -19.03 -10.87 9.15
N ASN A 3 -19.57 -10.38 10.28
CA ASN A 3 -19.00 -9.26 11.04
C ASN A 3 -17.69 -9.57 11.78
N GLY A 4 -17.24 -10.84 11.83
CA GLY A 4 -16.03 -11.21 12.55
C GLY A 4 -14.73 -10.92 11.79
N ILE A 5 -14.77 -10.88 10.46
CA ILE A 5 -13.56 -10.79 9.62
C ILE A 5 -12.76 -9.54 9.94
N PHE A 6 -13.42 -8.38 10.07
CA PHE A 6 -12.73 -7.14 10.38
C PHE A 6 -12.26 -7.09 11.84
N CYS A 7 -13.06 -7.56 12.80
CA CYS A 7 -12.64 -7.59 14.20
C CYS A 7 -11.31 -8.33 14.41
N PHE A 8 -11.09 -9.44 13.71
CA PHE A 8 -9.81 -10.17 13.77
C PHE A 8 -8.77 -9.60 12.81
N GLY A 9 -9.14 -9.35 11.54
CA GLY A 9 -8.22 -8.98 10.49
C GLY A 9 -7.66 -7.55 10.59
N VAL A 10 -8.31 -6.66 11.35
CA VAL A 10 -7.79 -5.32 11.65
C VAL A 10 -7.42 -5.12 13.13
N SER A 11 -7.43 -6.20 13.93
CA SER A 11 -7.09 -6.13 15.36
C SER A 11 -5.68 -5.62 15.65
N TRP A 12 -4.75 -5.83 14.71
CA TRP A 12 -3.37 -5.38 14.80
C TRP A 12 -3.25 -3.85 14.89
N LEU A 13 -4.26 -3.08 14.43
CA LEU A 13 -4.29 -1.62 14.59
C LEU A 13 -4.29 -1.18 16.05
N ASN A 14 -4.66 -2.07 16.98
CA ASN A 14 -4.53 -1.81 18.41
C ASN A 14 -3.08 -1.46 18.79
N VAL A 15 -2.08 -2.10 18.17
CA VAL A 15 -0.66 -1.80 18.41
C VAL A 15 -0.35 -0.37 17.99
N SER A 16 -0.78 0.04 16.79
CA SER A 16 -0.59 1.41 16.30
C SER A 16 -1.24 2.46 17.21
N ILE A 17 -2.48 2.23 17.62
CA ILE A 17 -3.26 3.21 18.40
C ILE A 17 -2.80 3.27 19.87
N HIS A 18 -2.59 2.12 20.51
CA HIS A 18 -2.23 2.06 21.92
C HIS A 18 -0.73 2.31 22.15
N GLN A 19 0.14 1.54 21.49
CA GLN A 19 1.58 1.54 21.76
C GLN A 19 2.26 2.78 21.17
N PHE A 20 1.88 3.19 19.96
CA PHE A 20 2.52 4.32 19.27
C PHE A 20 1.68 5.61 19.32
N GLY A 21 0.36 5.50 19.37
CA GLY A 21 -0.54 6.65 19.53
C GLY A 21 -0.75 7.10 20.98
N GLY A 22 -0.31 6.32 21.97
CA GLY A 22 -0.43 6.67 23.40
C GLY A 22 -1.86 6.63 23.96
N ALA A 23 -2.84 6.17 23.19
CA ALA A 23 -4.22 6.04 23.66
C ALA A 23 -4.34 4.95 24.73
N SER A 24 -5.31 5.04 25.65
CA SER A 24 -5.57 3.94 26.58
C SER A 24 -6.03 2.67 25.86
N LEU A 25 -5.77 1.50 26.43
CA LEU A 25 -6.15 0.21 25.86
C LEU A 25 -7.66 0.13 25.57
N ILE A 26 -8.48 0.67 26.46
CA ILE A 26 -9.95 0.70 26.31
C ILE A 26 -10.33 1.55 25.09
N VAL A 27 -9.76 2.75 24.96
CA VAL A 27 -10.03 3.63 23.81
C VAL A 27 -9.58 2.97 22.51
N SER A 28 -8.42 2.33 22.50
CA SER A 28 -7.92 1.61 21.33
C SER A 28 -8.88 0.51 20.86
N TYR A 29 -9.35 -0.35 21.78
CA TYR A 29 -10.33 -1.39 21.43
C TYR A 29 -11.67 -0.81 20.97
N LEU A 30 -12.12 0.29 21.56
CA LEU A 30 -13.33 0.98 21.11
C LEU A 30 -13.18 1.52 19.67
N LEU A 31 -12.04 2.12 19.35
CA LEU A 31 -11.75 2.62 18.00
C LEU A 31 -11.64 1.49 16.97
N VAL A 32 -10.95 0.40 17.30
CA VAL A 32 -10.88 -0.79 16.42
C VAL A 32 -12.26 -1.43 16.24
N GLY A 33 -13.07 -1.47 17.31
CA GLY A 33 -14.46 -1.94 17.25
C GLY A 33 -15.34 -1.06 16.37
N LEU A 34 -15.20 0.26 16.47
CA LEU A 34 -15.92 1.24 15.65
C LEU A 34 -15.54 1.12 14.17
N LEU A 35 -14.24 1.02 13.87
CA LEU A 35 -13.74 0.77 12.52
C LEU A 35 -14.28 -0.55 11.96
N SER A 36 -14.24 -1.62 12.75
CA SER A 36 -14.77 -2.93 12.35
C SER A 36 -16.28 -2.88 12.09
N ALA A 37 -17.04 -2.11 12.88
CA ALA A 37 -18.46 -1.89 12.67
C ALA A 37 -18.72 -1.12 11.37
N TYR A 38 -17.97 -0.05 11.11
CA TYR A 38 -18.02 0.70 9.85
C TYR A 38 -17.72 -0.20 8.64
N LEU A 39 -16.62 -0.96 8.66
CA LEU A 39 -16.26 -1.88 7.57
C LEU A 39 -17.30 -2.99 7.38
N SER A 40 -17.97 -3.42 8.45
CA SER A 40 -19.05 -4.41 8.40
C SER A 40 -20.32 -3.89 7.70
N LEU A 41 -20.48 -2.57 7.53
CA LEU A 41 -21.61 -2.01 6.78
C LEU A 41 -21.60 -2.44 5.31
N TYR A 42 -20.42 -2.67 4.72
CA TYR A 42 -20.31 -3.05 3.30
C TYR A 42 -20.76 -4.49 3.04
N PRO A 43 -20.30 -5.52 3.79
CA PRO A 43 -20.89 -6.85 3.70
C PRO A 43 -22.36 -6.89 4.15
N LEU A 44 -22.79 -6.03 5.08
CA LEU A 44 -24.19 -5.92 5.45
C LEU A 44 -25.04 -5.42 4.27
N LEU A 45 -24.57 -4.37 3.57
CA LEU A 45 -25.18 -3.86 2.36
C LEU A 45 -25.23 -4.94 1.27
N PHE A 46 -24.14 -5.70 1.09
CA PHE A 46 -24.11 -6.84 0.19
C PHE A 46 -25.22 -7.85 0.50
N VAL A 47 -25.30 -8.33 1.75
CA VAL A 47 -26.34 -9.28 2.17
C VAL A 47 -27.75 -8.70 1.99
N TYR A 48 -27.93 -7.41 2.29
CA TYR A 48 -29.20 -6.71 2.07
C TYR A 48 -29.60 -6.75 0.59
N LEU A 49 -28.70 -6.41 -0.34
CA LEU A 49 -28.96 -6.45 -1.78
C LEU A 49 -29.32 -7.86 -2.25
N ILE A 50 -28.55 -8.87 -1.84
CA ILE A 50 -28.82 -10.28 -2.18
C ILE A 50 -30.21 -10.72 -1.71
N ARG A 51 -30.60 -10.37 -0.48
CA ARG A 51 -31.91 -10.75 0.09
C ARG A 51 -33.06 -9.96 -0.52
N ARG A 52 -32.90 -8.64 -0.71
CA ARG A 52 -33.93 -7.72 -1.21
C ARG A 52 -34.35 -8.05 -2.64
N PHE A 53 -33.38 -8.42 -3.48
CA PHE A 53 -33.59 -8.78 -4.88
C PHE A 53 -33.65 -10.30 -5.11
N ARG A 54 -33.54 -11.11 -4.05
CA ARG A 54 -33.58 -12.59 -4.10
C ARG A 54 -32.61 -13.16 -5.15
N ILE A 55 -31.40 -12.62 -5.20
CA ILE A 55 -30.39 -12.98 -6.21
C ILE A 55 -30.00 -14.45 -6.02
N ARG A 56 -30.09 -15.23 -7.12
CA ARG A 56 -29.69 -16.65 -7.18
C ARG A 56 -28.53 -16.92 -8.13
N SER A 57 -28.24 -15.99 -9.04
CA SER A 57 -27.13 -16.13 -9.98
C SER A 57 -25.80 -15.94 -9.26
N ALA A 58 -24.88 -16.90 -9.40
CA ALA A 58 -23.52 -16.81 -8.87
C ALA A 58 -22.76 -15.60 -9.43
N VAL A 59 -23.02 -15.24 -10.69
CA VAL A 59 -22.42 -14.07 -11.35
C VAL A 59 -22.90 -12.78 -10.69
N ILE A 60 -24.22 -12.59 -10.57
CA ILE A 60 -24.78 -11.38 -9.95
C ILE A 60 -24.35 -11.29 -8.48
N PHE A 61 -24.25 -12.43 -7.78
CA PHE A 61 -23.72 -12.49 -6.41
C PHE A 61 -22.29 -11.94 -6.34
N ALA A 62 -21.40 -12.36 -7.24
CA ALA A 62 -20.04 -11.82 -7.30
C ALA A 62 -20.00 -10.33 -7.70
N VAL A 63 -20.81 -9.90 -8.67
CA VAL A 63 -20.93 -8.48 -9.06
C VAL A 63 -21.33 -7.62 -7.85
N CYS A 64 -22.36 -8.02 -7.11
CA CYS A 64 -22.79 -7.27 -5.93
C CYS A 64 -21.69 -7.16 -4.87
N TRP A 65 -20.92 -8.23 -4.64
CA TRP A 65 -19.79 -8.20 -3.71
C TRP A 65 -18.72 -7.22 -4.16
N THR A 66 -18.30 -7.31 -5.44
CA THR A 66 -17.28 -6.44 -6.02
C THR A 66 -17.68 -4.97 -5.93
N ILE A 67 -18.96 -4.62 -6.17
CA ILE A 67 -19.46 -3.25 -6.03
C ILE A 67 -19.39 -2.78 -4.56
N THR A 68 -19.77 -3.62 -3.61
CA THR A 68 -19.69 -3.24 -2.19
C THR A 68 -18.25 -3.07 -1.71
N GLU A 69 -17.32 -3.89 -2.22
CA GLU A 69 -15.88 -3.76 -1.95
C GLU A 69 -15.30 -2.49 -2.59
N PHE A 70 -15.74 -2.14 -3.80
CA PHE A 70 -15.37 -0.88 -4.44
C PHE A 70 -15.76 0.32 -3.57
N PHE A 71 -16.99 0.36 -3.06
CA PHE A 71 -17.40 1.44 -2.15
C PHE A 71 -16.57 1.48 -0.87
N ARG A 72 -16.16 0.33 -0.34
CA ARG A 72 -15.29 0.24 0.84
C ARG A 72 -13.88 0.79 0.59
N GLY A 73 -13.37 0.59 -0.63
CA GLY A 73 -12.08 1.11 -1.06
C GLY A 73 -12.10 2.56 -1.54
N TRP A 74 -13.26 3.22 -1.61
CA TRP A 74 -13.40 4.57 -2.18
C TRP A 74 -14.01 5.60 -1.23
N LEU A 75 -15.02 5.22 -0.43
CA LEU A 75 -15.67 6.17 0.49
C LEU A 75 -14.74 6.57 1.64
N PHE A 76 -14.71 7.86 1.96
CA PHE A 76 -13.90 8.45 3.05
C PHE A 76 -12.42 8.06 2.95
N THR A 77 -11.80 8.36 1.80
CA THR A 77 -10.44 7.95 1.35
C THR A 77 -10.26 6.47 1.09
N GLY A 78 -11.16 5.62 1.60
CA GLY A 78 -11.16 4.20 1.34
C GLY A 78 -10.28 3.41 2.28
N PHE A 79 -10.70 2.17 2.56
CA PHE A 79 -9.93 1.22 3.37
C PHE A 79 -10.03 -0.17 2.74
N PRO A 80 -9.33 -0.44 1.62
CA PRO A 80 -9.45 -1.68 0.85
C PRO A 80 -8.67 -2.87 1.45
N TRP A 81 -8.52 -2.93 2.79
CA TRP A 81 -7.85 -4.06 3.45
C TRP A 81 -8.65 -5.38 3.35
N LEU A 82 -7.97 -6.52 3.40
CA LEU A 82 -8.57 -7.86 3.44
C LEU A 82 -9.41 -8.23 2.21
N GLN A 83 -9.07 -7.70 1.03
CA GLN A 83 -9.71 -8.12 -0.21
C GLN A 83 -9.38 -9.58 -0.53
N PHE A 84 -10.40 -10.37 -0.85
CA PHE A 84 -10.21 -11.79 -1.17
C PHE A 84 -9.35 -12.03 -2.41
N GLY A 85 -9.26 -11.08 -3.34
CA GLY A 85 -8.38 -11.21 -4.50
C GLY A 85 -6.92 -11.49 -4.15
N TYR A 86 -6.39 -10.87 -3.09
CA TYR A 86 -5.00 -11.11 -2.64
C TYR A 86 -4.75 -12.54 -2.16
N THR A 87 -5.80 -13.26 -1.73
CA THR A 87 -5.67 -14.67 -1.33
C THR A 87 -5.40 -15.61 -2.51
N GLN A 88 -5.52 -15.12 -3.74
CA GLN A 88 -5.38 -15.89 -4.97
C GLN A 88 -4.02 -15.71 -5.66
N LEU A 89 -3.07 -15.00 -5.03
CA LEU A 89 -1.74 -14.79 -5.61
C LEU A 89 -0.99 -16.10 -5.88
N ASP A 90 -1.10 -17.08 -4.97
CA ASP A 90 -0.49 -18.40 -5.09
C ASP A 90 -1.51 -19.49 -5.47
N SER A 91 -2.63 -19.11 -6.08
CA SER A 91 -3.71 -20.03 -6.45
C SER A 91 -3.84 -20.19 -7.96
N PRO A 92 -4.60 -21.20 -8.44
CA PRO A 92 -4.88 -21.34 -9.87
C PRO A 92 -5.59 -20.14 -10.51
N PHE A 93 -6.10 -19.17 -9.73
CA PHE A 93 -6.68 -17.93 -10.25
C PHE A 93 -5.64 -16.81 -10.48
N SER A 94 -4.36 -17.02 -10.14
CA SER A 94 -3.31 -16.00 -10.25
C SER A 94 -3.15 -15.45 -11.67
N GLY A 95 -3.29 -16.29 -12.69
CA GLY A 95 -3.22 -15.91 -14.10
C GLY A 95 -4.26 -14.87 -14.55
N LEU A 96 -5.35 -14.69 -13.81
CA LEU A 96 -6.35 -13.65 -14.09
C LEU A 96 -5.93 -12.25 -13.60
N ALA A 97 -4.93 -12.16 -12.71
CA ALA A 97 -4.49 -10.90 -12.11
C ALA A 97 -4.00 -9.87 -13.14
N PRO A 98 -3.17 -10.24 -14.14
CA PRO A 98 -2.70 -9.28 -15.15
C PRO A 98 -3.80 -8.69 -16.04
N PHE A 99 -4.93 -9.40 -16.20
CA PHE A 99 -6.04 -8.93 -17.05
C PHE A 99 -7.05 -8.07 -16.30
N PHE A 100 -7.41 -8.48 -15.08
CA PHE A 100 -8.53 -7.88 -14.36
C PHE A 100 -8.13 -7.24 -13.01
N GLY A 101 -6.85 -7.32 -12.64
CA GLY A 101 -6.35 -6.85 -11.36
C GLY A 101 -6.96 -7.57 -10.16
N VAL A 102 -6.67 -7.06 -8.96
CA VAL A 102 -7.16 -7.62 -7.70
C VAL A 102 -8.69 -7.57 -7.55
N THR A 103 -9.33 -6.57 -8.16
CA THR A 103 -10.79 -6.44 -8.20
C THR A 103 -11.42 -7.59 -8.99
N GLY A 104 -10.82 -7.98 -10.12
CA GLY A 104 -11.19 -9.16 -10.89
C GLY A 104 -10.97 -10.45 -10.13
N LEU A 105 -9.81 -10.61 -9.48
CA LEU A 105 -9.55 -11.76 -8.62
C LEU A 105 -10.59 -11.89 -7.50
N THR A 106 -10.98 -10.78 -6.89
CA THR A 106 -12.04 -10.75 -5.86
C THR A 106 -13.37 -11.23 -6.44
N PHE A 107 -13.73 -10.77 -7.65
CA PHE A 107 -14.90 -11.25 -8.37
C PHE A 107 -14.86 -12.76 -8.61
N PHE A 108 -13.77 -13.29 -9.19
CA PHE A 108 -13.65 -14.72 -9.50
C PHE A 108 -13.60 -15.60 -8.25
N THR A 109 -13.02 -15.10 -7.15
CA THR A 109 -13.01 -15.80 -5.86
C THR A 109 -14.43 -15.96 -5.32
N VAL A 110 -15.21 -14.88 -5.29
CA VAL A 110 -16.59 -14.91 -4.79
C VAL A 110 -17.51 -15.68 -5.73
N TRP A 111 -17.32 -15.54 -7.04
CA TRP A 111 -18.02 -16.33 -8.04
C TRP A 111 -17.73 -17.83 -7.91
N GLY A 112 -16.46 -18.19 -7.70
CA GLY A 112 -16.02 -19.56 -7.50
C GLY A 112 -16.65 -20.18 -6.25
N ALA A 113 -16.66 -19.44 -5.13
CA ALA A 113 -17.31 -19.86 -3.89
C ALA A 113 -18.84 -20.04 -4.06
N ALA A 114 -19.52 -19.12 -4.75
CA ALA A 114 -20.95 -19.22 -5.03
C ALA A 114 -21.28 -20.40 -5.96
N THR A 115 -20.43 -20.65 -6.96
CA THR A 115 -20.57 -21.77 -7.89
C THR A 115 -20.32 -23.10 -7.19
N LEU A 116 -19.32 -23.19 -6.32
CA LEU A 116 -19.07 -24.34 -5.46
C LEU A 116 -20.24 -24.63 -4.53
N TYR A 117 -20.84 -23.60 -3.93
CA TYR A 117 -22.06 -23.77 -3.12
C TYR A 117 -23.22 -24.36 -3.95
N ASN A 118 -23.45 -23.84 -5.17
CA ASN A 118 -24.47 -24.36 -6.07
C ASN A 118 -24.21 -25.82 -6.45
N LEU A 119 -22.95 -26.18 -6.73
CA LEU A 119 -22.53 -27.56 -6.99
C LEU A 119 -22.86 -28.49 -5.82
N LEU A 120 -22.46 -28.12 -4.60
CA LEU A 120 -22.71 -28.91 -3.39
C LEU A 120 -24.22 -29.09 -3.11
N MET A 121 -25.01 -28.04 -3.32
CA MET A 121 -26.47 -28.10 -3.18
C MET A 121 -27.14 -28.94 -4.27
N ALA A 122 -26.65 -28.87 -5.50
CA ALA A 122 -27.14 -29.68 -6.61
C ALA A 122 -26.83 -31.17 -6.42
N LEU A 123 -25.65 -31.51 -5.90
CA LEU A 123 -25.29 -32.87 -5.51
C LEU A 123 -26.26 -33.43 -4.45
N ARG A 124 -26.55 -32.65 -3.40
CA ARG A 124 -27.52 -33.04 -2.37
C ARG A 124 -28.94 -33.24 -2.92
N LYS A 125 -29.36 -32.40 -3.87
CA LYS A 125 -30.68 -32.46 -4.51
C LYS A 125 -30.75 -33.40 -5.73
N LYS A 126 -29.65 -34.10 -6.06
CA LYS A 126 -29.52 -34.99 -7.23
C LYS A 126 -29.85 -34.30 -8.57
N GLN A 127 -29.48 -33.03 -8.73
CA GLN A 127 -29.70 -32.25 -9.95
C GLN A 127 -28.49 -32.35 -10.89
N SER A 128 -28.37 -33.46 -11.62
CA SER A 128 -27.22 -33.77 -12.49
C SER A 128 -26.85 -32.65 -13.47
N ASN A 129 -27.83 -32.00 -14.08
CA ASN A 129 -27.60 -30.92 -15.04
C ASN A 129 -26.87 -29.72 -14.40
N VAL A 130 -27.25 -29.34 -13.18
CA VAL A 130 -26.63 -28.22 -12.45
C VAL A 130 -25.22 -28.59 -11.97
N VAL A 131 -25.02 -29.86 -11.59
CA VAL A 131 -23.70 -30.39 -11.24
C VAL A 131 -22.76 -30.30 -12.44
N GLY A 132 -23.17 -30.84 -13.59
CA GLY A 132 -22.37 -30.81 -14.82
C GLY A 132 -22.03 -29.39 -15.27
N PHE A 133 -23.02 -28.48 -15.25
CA PHE A 133 -22.80 -27.08 -15.59
C PHE A 133 -21.85 -26.36 -14.62
N SER A 134 -22.00 -26.56 -13.31
CA SER A 134 -21.14 -25.91 -12.31
C SER A 134 -19.69 -26.43 -12.39
N LEU A 135 -19.50 -27.73 -12.60
CA LEU A 135 -18.18 -28.32 -12.81
C LEU A 135 -17.54 -27.79 -14.10
N LEU A 136 -18.29 -27.74 -15.20
CA LEU A 136 -17.80 -27.19 -16.46
C LEU A 136 -17.34 -25.74 -16.30
N LEU A 137 -18.13 -24.90 -15.63
CA LEU A 137 -17.75 -23.51 -15.37
C LEU A 137 -16.45 -23.39 -14.56
N LEU A 138 -16.32 -24.15 -13.47
CA LEU A 138 -15.11 -24.14 -12.64
C LEU A 138 -13.90 -24.63 -13.42
N LEU A 139 -14.05 -25.69 -14.22
CA LEU A 139 -12.97 -26.23 -15.06
C LEU A 139 -12.57 -25.26 -16.17
N VAL A 140 -13.53 -24.59 -16.82
CA VAL A 140 -13.24 -23.62 -17.88
C VAL A 140 -12.50 -22.41 -17.32
N ILE A 141 -13.00 -21.79 -16.25
CA ILE A 141 -12.34 -20.60 -15.69
C ILE A 141 -11.01 -20.95 -15.03
N GLY A 142 -10.94 -22.07 -14.28
CA GLY A 142 -9.68 -22.54 -13.71
C GLY A 142 -8.65 -22.91 -14.79
N GLY A 143 -9.10 -23.56 -15.86
CA GLY A 143 -8.25 -23.92 -17.00
C GLY A 143 -7.77 -22.69 -17.79
N LEU A 144 -8.64 -21.70 -18.02
CA LEU A 144 -8.25 -20.44 -18.65
C LEU A 144 -7.23 -19.67 -17.81
N SER A 145 -7.43 -19.64 -16.49
CA SER A 145 -6.48 -19.00 -15.58
C SER A 145 -5.12 -19.69 -15.59
N ALA A 146 -5.07 -21.02 -15.44
CA ALA A 146 -3.83 -21.79 -15.51
C ALA A 146 -3.14 -21.66 -16.88
N TYR A 147 -3.92 -21.64 -17.97
CA TYR A 147 -3.38 -21.39 -19.31
C TYR A 147 -2.78 -19.99 -19.41
N SER A 148 -3.39 -19.01 -18.76
CA SER A 148 -2.93 -17.63 -18.84
C SER A 148 -1.61 -17.35 -18.12
N GLU A 149 -1.21 -18.19 -17.17
CA GLU A 149 0.11 -18.13 -16.52
C GLU A 149 1.28 -18.39 -17.51
N GLN A 150 0.98 -18.97 -18.67
CA GLN A 150 1.96 -19.16 -19.75
C GLN A 150 2.26 -17.87 -20.53
N PHE A 151 1.43 -16.82 -20.37
CA PHE A 151 1.68 -15.53 -21.03
C PHE A 151 2.69 -14.71 -20.24
N HIS A 152 3.75 -14.30 -20.93
CA HIS A 152 4.70 -13.31 -20.42
C HIS A 152 4.30 -11.92 -20.94
N PHE A 153 3.76 -11.07 -20.06
CA PHE A 153 3.35 -9.69 -20.39
C PHE A 153 4.52 -8.71 -20.45
N VAL A 154 5.71 -9.12 -19.99
CA VAL A 154 6.91 -8.30 -19.93
C VAL A 154 8.10 -9.05 -20.50
N THR A 155 8.97 -8.32 -21.19
CA THR A 155 10.24 -8.84 -21.72
C THR A 155 11.36 -8.52 -20.73
N LYS A 156 12.16 -9.53 -20.38
CA LYS A 156 13.33 -9.34 -19.51
C LYS A 156 14.47 -8.74 -20.31
N GLU A 157 15.01 -7.62 -19.84
CA GLU A 157 16.15 -6.93 -20.46
C GLU A 157 17.38 -7.09 -19.56
N GLN A 158 18.13 -8.19 -19.74
CA GLN A 158 19.25 -8.53 -18.85
C GLN A 158 20.38 -7.49 -18.90
N ASP A 159 20.64 -6.91 -20.07
CA ASP A 159 21.65 -5.86 -20.25
C ASP A 159 21.31 -4.56 -19.49
N LYS A 160 20.07 -4.45 -18.99
CA LYS A 160 19.56 -3.29 -18.24
C LYS A 160 19.45 -3.55 -16.75
N ALA A 161 19.87 -4.72 -16.26
CA ALA A 161 19.78 -5.09 -14.86
C ALA A 161 20.60 -4.15 -13.98
N LEU A 162 20.04 -3.77 -12.83
CA LEU A 162 20.71 -2.98 -11.79
C LEU A 162 20.97 -3.86 -10.57
N LYS A 163 22.13 -3.69 -9.95
CA LYS A 163 22.40 -4.21 -8.61
C LYS A 163 21.88 -3.20 -7.59
N ILE A 164 20.88 -3.61 -6.80
CA ILE A 164 20.19 -2.74 -5.83
C ILE A 164 20.48 -3.23 -4.40
N THR A 165 20.81 -2.30 -3.51
CA THR A 165 20.92 -2.54 -2.07
C THR A 165 19.75 -1.88 -1.35
N LEU A 166 19.05 -2.63 -0.48
CA LEU A 166 18.00 -2.10 0.40
C LEU A 166 18.58 -1.94 1.81
N ALA A 167 18.71 -0.70 2.28
CA ALA A 167 19.33 -0.39 3.57
C ALA A 167 18.28 -0.36 4.69
N GLN A 168 18.23 -1.41 5.51
CA GLN A 168 17.25 -1.52 6.60
C GLN A 168 17.90 -1.22 7.96
N GLY A 169 17.65 -0.03 8.50
CA GLY A 169 18.25 0.42 9.77
C GLY A 169 17.70 -0.26 11.04
N ASN A 170 16.52 -0.89 10.97
CA ASN A 170 15.86 -1.54 12.11
C ASN A 170 15.74 -0.64 13.36
N ILE A 171 15.47 0.66 13.15
CA ILE A 171 15.32 1.64 14.22
C ILE A 171 13.99 1.39 14.96
N GLU A 172 14.04 1.27 16.28
CA GLU A 172 12.84 1.06 17.08
C GLU A 172 11.88 2.26 16.98
N GLN A 173 10.59 1.98 16.81
CA GLN A 173 9.60 3.01 16.46
C GLN A 173 9.38 4.07 17.56
N ASN A 174 9.52 3.70 18.83
CA ASN A 174 9.48 4.61 19.98
C ASN A 174 10.69 5.55 20.04
N LEU A 175 11.84 5.13 19.51
CA LEU A 175 13.08 5.91 19.46
C LEU A 175 13.21 6.70 18.16
N LYS A 176 12.49 6.29 17.10
CA LYS A 176 12.65 6.83 15.74
C LYS A 176 12.61 8.35 15.69
N TRP A 177 11.68 8.98 16.42
CA TRP A 177 11.49 10.44 16.41
C TRP A 177 12.07 11.14 17.63
N ASP A 178 12.82 10.42 18.46
CA ASP A 178 13.50 10.98 19.62
C ASP A 178 14.76 11.74 19.16
N PRO A 179 14.86 13.06 19.42
CA PRO A 179 16.03 13.86 19.04
C PRO A 179 17.36 13.32 19.59
N GLU A 180 17.35 12.63 20.74
CA GLU A 180 18.57 12.04 21.34
C GLU A 180 19.14 10.90 20.48
N TYR A 181 18.29 10.20 19.72
CA TYR A 181 18.67 9.07 18.87
C TYR A 181 18.95 9.46 17.42
N PHE A 182 18.81 10.75 17.07
CA PHE A 182 19.03 11.25 15.72
C PHE A 182 20.44 10.90 15.19
N TYR A 183 21.49 11.22 15.97
CA TYR A 183 22.86 10.96 15.55
C TYR A 183 23.19 9.47 15.46
N ALA A 184 22.63 8.64 16.36
CA ALA A 184 22.77 7.19 16.27
C ALA A 184 22.11 6.64 14.98
N THR A 185 20.93 7.14 14.63
CA THR A 185 20.23 6.75 13.39
C THR A 185 21.02 7.19 12.16
N LEU A 186 21.54 8.42 12.16
CA LEU A 186 22.37 8.95 11.09
C LEU A 186 23.66 8.12 10.92
N ASP A 187 24.29 7.71 12.02
CA ASP A 187 25.48 6.86 12.01
C ASP A 187 25.19 5.48 11.42
N ILE A 188 24.08 4.84 11.80
CA ILE A 188 23.64 3.55 11.24
C ILE A 188 23.48 3.66 9.72
N TYR A 189 22.75 4.67 9.23
CA TYR A 189 22.55 4.81 7.79
C TYR A 189 23.82 5.18 7.04
N GLN A 190 24.69 6.02 7.62
CA GLN A 190 26.00 6.33 7.03
C GLN A 190 26.85 5.07 6.87
N HIS A 191 26.92 4.21 7.89
CA HIS A 191 27.64 2.94 7.81
C HIS A 191 27.05 2.02 6.71
N LEU A 192 25.72 1.83 6.71
CA LEU A 192 25.03 0.99 5.71
C LEU A 192 25.25 1.49 4.28
N ILE A 193 25.24 2.81 4.08
CA ILE A 193 25.52 3.44 2.79
C ILE A 193 26.99 3.22 2.43
N ALA A 194 27.93 3.60 3.31
CA ALA A 194 29.36 3.54 3.06
C ALA A 194 29.85 2.12 2.74
N GLU A 195 29.29 1.10 3.39
CA GLU A 195 29.60 -0.31 3.12
C GLU A 195 29.23 -0.74 1.69
N ASN A 196 28.29 -0.06 1.03
CA ASN A 196 27.74 -0.45 -0.27
C ASN A 196 28.01 0.54 -1.40
N LEU A 197 28.52 1.74 -1.09
CA LEU A 197 28.98 2.71 -2.08
C LEU A 197 30.04 2.09 -3.01
N GLY A 198 29.86 2.27 -4.32
CA GLY A 198 30.72 1.71 -5.37
C GLY A 198 30.59 0.20 -5.59
N LYS A 199 29.81 -0.52 -4.76
CA LYS A 199 29.57 -1.98 -4.90
C LYS A 199 28.25 -2.31 -5.60
N THR A 200 27.37 -1.31 -5.76
CA THR A 200 26.00 -1.45 -6.24
C THR A 200 25.63 -0.24 -7.10
N ASP A 201 24.64 -0.37 -7.96
CA ASP A 201 24.18 0.71 -8.82
C ASP A 201 23.28 1.71 -8.09
N LEU A 202 22.39 1.19 -7.23
CA LEU A 202 21.41 1.97 -6.48
C LEU A 202 21.29 1.46 -5.03
N ILE A 203 21.27 2.37 -4.07
CA ILE A 203 20.95 2.12 -2.66
C ILE A 203 19.58 2.74 -2.35
N ILE A 204 18.67 1.99 -1.74
CA ILE A 204 17.33 2.48 -1.36
C ILE A 204 17.19 2.43 0.17
N LEU A 205 16.85 3.58 0.77
CA LEU A 205 16.52 3.72 2.18
C LEU A 205 14.99 3.76 2.37
N PRO A 206 14.47 3.32 3.52
CA PRO A 206 13.03 3.25 3.78
C PRO A 206 12.38 4.62 3.99
N GLU A 207 11.06 4.61 4.19
CA GLU A 207 10.23 5.78 4.49
C GLU A 207 10.71 6.51 5.76
N SER A 208 10.91 7.83 5.62
CA SER A 208 11.41 8.72 6.68
C SER A 208 12.62 8.10 7.39
N ALA A 209 13.63 7.69 6.62
CA ALA A 209 14.82 7.01 7.15
C ALA A 209 15.60 7.89 8.14
N LEU A 210 15.69 9.19 7.83
CA LEU A 210 16.29 10.18 8.70
C LEU A 210 15.17 10.94 9.43
N PRO A 211 15.13 10.92 10.78
CA PRO A 211 14.01 11.47 11.54
C PRO A 211 14.12 12.99 11.74
N THR A 212 14.33 13.71 10.65
CA THR A 212 14.34 15.17 10.59
C THR A 212 13.90 15.62 9.19
N MET A 213 13.58 16.89 9.05
CA MET A 213 13.28 17.46 7.73
C MET A 213 14.56 17.49 6.88
N GLU A 214 14.44 17.11 5.61
CA GLU A 214 15.51 17.21 4.60
C GLU A 214 16.11 18.63 4.59
N ASN A 215 15.25 19.64 4.72
CA ASN A 215 15.60 21.06 4.81
C ASN A 215 16.64 21.37 5.91
N ASN A 216 16.63 20.62 7.01
CA ASN A 216 17.53 20.85 8.15
C ASN A 216 18.92 20.20 7.96
N ILE A 217 19.03 19.27 7.02
CA ILE A 217 20.23 18.45 6.81
C ILE A 217 20.69 18.45 5.35
N VAL A 218 20.40 19.53 4.61
CA VAL A 218 20.87 19.73 3.24
C VAL A 218 22.37 19.46 3.08
N PRO A 219 23.28 19.88 3.99
CA PRO A 219 24.71 19.55 3.86
C PRO A 219 24.99 18.05 3.83
N PHE A 220 24.24 17.23 4.58
CA PHE A 220 24.37 15.78 4.54
C PHE A 220 23.97 15.21 3.17
N PHE A 221 22.83 15.65 2.63
CA PHE A 221 22.36 15.22 1.31
C PHE A 221 23.34 15.64 0.20
N SER A 222 23.87 16.86 0.25
CA SER A 222 24.87 17.34 -0.72
C SER A 222 26.19 16.55 -0.63
N SER A 223 26.71 16.27 0.57
CA SER A 223 27.93 15.48 0.72
C SER A 223 27.74 14.02 0.28
N LEU A 224 26.54 13.46 0.51
CA LEU A 224 26.21 12.12 0.04
C LEU A 224 26.06 12.06 -1.48
N ASP A 225 25.41 13.05 -2.09
CA ASP A 225 25.31 13.20 -3.55
C ASP A 225 26.69 13.24 -4.21
N GLU A 226 27.60 14.05 -3.67
CA GLU A 226 28.98 14.13 -4.16
C GLU A 226 29.70 12.78 -4.02
N SER A 227 29.67 12.18 -2.83
CA SER A 227 30.36 10.91 -2.56
C SER A 227 29.83 9.77 -3.44
N ALA A 228 28.50 9.69 -3.62
CA ALA A 228 27.85 8.64 -4.40
C ALA A 228 28.11 8.80 -5.91
N SER A 229 28.08 10.03 -6.43
CA SER A 229 28.37 10.32 -7.83
C SER A 229 29.81 10.00 -8.23
N GLN A 230 30.79 10.22 -7.34
CA GLN A 230 32.21 9.88 -7.58
C GLN A 230 32.44 8.38 -7.82
N VAL A 231 31.63 7.53 -7.18
CA VAL A 231 31.73 6.06 -7.30
C VAL A 231 30.63 5.45 -8.18
N ASN A 232 29.88 6.30 -8.90
CA ASN A 232 28.80 5.90 -9.80
C ASN A 232 27.71 5.03 -9.13
N THR A 233 27.41 5.31 -7.87
CA THR A 233 26.26 4.75 -7.14
C THR A 233 25.24 5.85 -6.94
N GLU A 234 23.96 5.55 -7.13
CA GLU A 234 22.87 6.48 -6.81
C GLU A 234 22.17 6.04 -5.52
N VAL A 235 21.49 6.97 -4.84
CA VAL A 235 20.80 6.71 -3.57
C VAL A 235 19.38 7.28 -3.62
N MET A 236 18.37 6.46 -3.33
CA MET A 236 17.00 6.90 -3.09
C MET A 236 16.71 6.91 -1.59
N ILE A 237 16.24 8.04 -1.07
CA ILE A 237 16.00 8.22 0.37
C ILE A 237 14.57 8.67 0.60
N GLY A 238 13.85 7.95 1.46
CA GLY A 238 12.60 8.43 2.04
C GLY A 238 12.88 9.56 3.05
N SER A 239 12.37 10.76 2.79
CA SER A 239 12.62 11.97 3.56
C SER A 239 11.32 12.68 3.98
N VAL A 240 11.42 13.55 4.98
CA VAL A 240 10.38 14.54 5.29
C VAL A 240 10.80 15.83 4.62
N TYR A 241 10.05 16.28 3.61
CA TYR A 241 10.40 17.44 2.80
C TYR A 241 9.43 18.58 3.02
N GLN A 242 9.95 19.79 3.27
CA GLN A 242 9.14 21.01 3.28
C GLN A 242 9.42 21.81 2.00
N SER A 243 8.40 21.99 1.17
CA SER A 243 8.49 22.77 -0.07
C SER A 243 8.83 24.23 0.27
N PRO A 244 9.95 24.78 -0.22
CA PRO A 244 10.30 26.19 0.00
C PRO A 244 9.29 27.17 -0.62
N GLU A 245 8.64 26.77 -1.72
CA GLU A 245 7.68 27.62 -2.43
C GLU A 245 6.33 27.71 -1.72
N SER A 246 5.82 26.58 -1.23
CA SER A 246 4.47 26.49 -0.67
C SER A 246 4.44 26.41 0.86
N GLY A 247 5.57 26.13 1.50
CA GLY A 247 5.68 25.87 2.95
C GLY A 247 5.06 24.53 3.39
N LYS A 248 4.51 23.75 2.45
CA LYS A 248 3.84 22.48 2.73
C LYS A 248 4.84 21.39 3.09
N LEU A 249 4.44 20.55 4.04
CA LEU A 249 5.20 19.40 4.50
C LEU A 249 4.75 18.13 3.77
N PHE A 250 5.68 17.35 3.24
CA PHE A 250 5.44 16.14 2.47
C PHE A 250 6.26 14.98 3.01
N ASN A 251 5.68 13.79 2.94
CA ASN A 251 6.40 12.53 3.06
C ASN A 251 6.90 12.17 1.65
N SER A 252 8.20 12.12 1.46
CA SER A 252 8.80 12.16 0.12
C SER A 252 9.85 11.09 -0.09
N ILE A 253 10.17 10.82 -1.37
CA ILE A 253 11.37 10.11 -1.78
C ILE A 253 12.17 11.05 -2.70
N VAL A 254 13.47 11.12 -2.51
CA VAL A 254 14.39 11.88 -3.39
C VAL A 254 15.55 11.01 -3.83
N THR A 255 16.06 11.25 -5.04
CA THR A 255 17.21 10.55 -5.61
C THR A 255 18.46 11.43 -5.59
N LEU A 256 19.61 10.83 -5.27
CA LEU A 256 20.93 11.46 -5.14
C LEU A 256 21.98 10.65 -5.92
N GLY A 257 23.15 11.24 -6.14
CA GLY A 257 24.33 10.59 -6.68
C GLY A 257 24.38 10.54 -8.21
N ASN A 258 23.48 11.25 -8.90
CA ASN A 258 23.45 11.29 -10.35
C ASN A 258 24.56 12.21 -10.89
N PRO A 259 25.55 11.69 -11.65
CA PRO A 259 26.67 12.50 -12.14
C PRO A 259 26.27 13.60 -13.13
N LEU A 260 25.07 13.51 -13.74
CA LEU A 260 24.55 14.48 -14.71
C LEU A 260 23.67 15.55 -14.05
N GLN A 261 23.19 15.30 -12.83
CA GLN A 261 22.29 16.20 -12.12
C GLN A 261 22.56 16.10 -10.62
N SER A 262 23.34 17.05 -10.11
CA SER A 262 23.61 17.17 -8.67
C SER A 262 22.34 17.43 -7.89
N TYR A 263 22.32 16.95 -6.65
CA TYR A 263 21.24 17.18 -5.71
C TYR A 263 21.00 18.68 -5.48
N ARG A 264 19.72 19.05 -5.47
CA ARG A 264 19.22 20.32 -4.95
C ARG A 264 17.96 20.06 -4.15
N LEU A 265 17.73 20.88 -3.13
CA LEU A 265 16.54 20.78 -2.29
C LEU A 265 15.23 20.89 -3.10
N ASP A 266 15.22 21.72 -4.14
CA ASP A 266 14.09 21.97 -5.04
C ASP A 266 14.10 21.08 -6.31
N THR A 267 14.76 19.92 -6.26
CA THR A 267 14.81 19.00 -7.41
C THR A 267 13.43 18.42 -7.76
N ASP A 268 13.16 18.33 -9.07
CA ASP A 268 11.96 17.68 -9.61
C ASP A 268 12.05 16.14 -9.60
N ASN A 269 13.24 15.57 -9.38
CA ASN A 269 13.43 14.11 -9.27
C ASN A 269 13.08 13.62 -7.86
N ARG A 270 11.82 13.88 -7.49
CA ARG A 270 11.23 13.66 -6.18
C ARG A 270 9.83 13.10 -6.35
N TYR A 271 9.41 12.31 -5.37
CA TYR A 271 8.03 11.90 -5.21
C TYR A 271 7.49 12.38 -3.88
N GLU A 272 6.25 12.85 -3.87
CA GLU A 272 5.51 13.29 -2.69
C GLU A 272 4.32 12.36 -2.49
N LYS A 273 4.17 11.78 -1.30
CA LYS A 273 3.08 10.86 -0.97
C LYS A 273 1.73 11.50 -1.28
N HIS A 274 0.91 10.83 -2.08
CA HIS A 274 -0.42 11.31 -2.44
C HIS A 274 -1.46 10.84 -1.43
N HIS A 275 -1.53 9.54 -1.17
CA HIS A 275 -2.54 8.92 -0.30
C HIS A 275 -2.04 8.85 1.14
N LEU A 276 -2.50 9.80 1.96
CA LEU A 276 -2.13 9.91 3.36
C LEU A 276 -2.96 8.95 4.24
N VAL A 277 -2.36 8.45 5.31
CA VAL A 277 -3.04 7.62 6.31
C VAL A 277 -3.91 8.49 7.22
N PRO A 278 -5.25 8.30 7.24
CA PRO A 278 -6.13 9.04 8.13
C PRO A 278 -5.75 8.85 9.61
N PHE A 279 -5.78 9.94 10.38
CA PHE A 279 -5.40 10.03 11.80
C PHE A 279 -3.92 9.75 12.11
N GLY A 280 -3.11 9.32 11.14
CA GLY A 280 -1.66 9.16 11.28
C GLY A 280 -0.88 10.32 10.68
N GLU A 281 -1.22 10.70 9.45
CA GLU A 281 -0.51 11.74 8.68
C GLU A 281 -1.34 13.02 8.52
N TYR A 282 -2.67 12.93 8.69
CA TYR A 282 -3.58 14.07 8.71
C TYR A 282 -4.81 13.76 9.57
N VAL A 283 -5.54 14.80 9.99
CA VAL A 283 -6.80 14.66 10.76
C VAL A 283 -8.00 14.92 9.85
N PRO A 284 -8.82 13.91 9.49
CA PRO A 284 -10.06 14.13 8.75
C PRO A 284 -11.01 15.03 9.52
N LEU A 285 -11.69 15.97 8.83
CA LEU A 285 -12.63 16.91 9.46
C LEU A 285 -12.02 17.63 10.68
N GLU A 286 -10.77 18.08 10.56
CA GLU A 286 -10.00 18.70 11.64
C GLU A 286 -10.80 19.73 12.43
N ASP A 287 -11.53 20.64 11.75
CA ASP A 287 -12.35 21.67 12.40
C ASP A 287 -13.38 21.12 13.40
N LEU A 288 -13.96 19.95 13.14
CA LEU A 288 -14.93 19.28 14.01
C LEU A 288 -14.25 18.50 15.14
N LEU A 289 -13.09 17.92 14.86
CA LEU A 289 -12.35 17.06 15.80
C LEU A 289 -11.34 17.82 16.66
N ARG A 290 -11.15 19.13 16.44
CA ARG A 290 -10.32 20.04 17.25
C ARG A 290 -10.43 19.85 18.77
N PRO A 291 -11.62 19.66 19.37
CA PRO A 291 -11.74 19.44 20.83
C PRO A 291 -11.08 18.14 21.32
N LEU A 292 -10.84 17.17 20.43
CA LEU A 292 -10.19 15.88 20.69
C LEU A 292 -8.70 15.88 20.32
N ASN A 293 -8.12 17.04 20.00
CA ASN A 293 -6.73 17.14 19.55
C ASN A 293 -5.71 16.53 20.51
N SER A 294 -5.97 16.50 21.83
CA SER A 294 -5.09 15.84 22.80
C SER A 294 -4.92 14.33 22.56
N VAL A 295 -5.80 13.69 21.78
CA VAL A 295 -5.75 12.27 21.41
C VAL A 295 -5.04 12.06 20.06
N PHE A 296 -5.00 13.08 19.19
CA PHE A 296 -4.49 12.98 17.82
C PHE A 296 -3.24 13.84 17.57
N ASN A 297 -2.60 14.35 18.63
CA ASN A 297 -1.44 15.24 18.53
C ASN A 297 -0.17 14.46 18.16
N LEU A 298 -0.12 13.93 16.94
CA LEU A 298 1.07 13.27 16.40
C LEU A 298 1.97 14.31 15.75
N PRO A 299 3.30 14.28 15.96
CA PRO A 299 4.24 15.26 15.41
C PRO A 299 4.26 15.34 13.86
N MET A 300 3.58 14.41 13.18
CA MET A 300 3.50 14.27 11.72
C MET A 300 2.09 14.46 11.15
N SER A 301 1.11 14.93 11.94
CA SER A 301 -0.30 15.07 11.53
C SER A 301 -0.60 16.23 10.58
N ALA A 302 0.44 16.86 10.02
CA ALA A 302 0.37 18.06 9.18
C ALA A 302 0.84 17.82 7.73
N PHE A 303 1.05 16.57 7.33
CA PHE A 303 1.43 16.25 5.96
C PHE A 303 0.34 16.69 4.97
N GLN A 304 0.79 17.11 3.80
CA GLN A 304 -0.07 17.46 2.67
C GLN A 304 0.06 16.40 1.59
N SER A 305 -1.02 16.16 0.85
CA SER A 305 -1.01 15.24 -0.29
C SER A 305 -0.24 15.86 -1.47
N GLY A 306 0.66 15.07 -2.04
CA GLY A 306 1.25 15.32 -3.36
C GLY A 306 0.21 15.21 -4.48
N ALA A 307 0.63 15.47 -5.72
CA ALA A 307 -0.24 15.31 -6.89
C ALA A 307 -0.61 13.83 -7.13
N GLU A 308 -1.80 13.55 -7.67
CA GLU A 308 -2.28 12.18 -7.94
C GLU A 308 -1.39 11.44 -8.95
N ILE A 309 -0.94 12.15 -9.98
CA ILE A 309 0.00 11.65 -10.99
C ILE A 309 1.24 12.51 -10.92
N GLN A 310 2.38 11.87 -10.68
CA GLN A 310 3.68 12.49 -10.61
C GLN A 310 4.64 11.80 -11.60
N PRO A 311 5.66 12.51 -12.10
CA PRO A 311 6.70 11.88 -12.90
C PRO A 311 7.36 10.71 -12.16
N ALA A 312 7.77 9.69 -12.90
CA ALA A 312 8.56 8.61 -12.35
C ALA A 312 9.90 9.14 -11.81
N LEU A 313 10.36 8.58 -10.70
CA LEU A 313 11.71 8.83 -10.21
C LEU A 313 12.72 8.26 -11.20
N LEU A 314 13.72 9.06 -11.56
CA LEU A 314 14.78 8.66 -12.44
C LEU A 314 16.02 8.28 -11.63
N SER A 315 16.51 7.06 -11.82
CA SER A 315 17.79 6.64 -11.25
C SER A 315 18.52 5.66 -12.15
N LYS A 316 19.82 5.84 -12.36
CA LYS A 316 20.68 5.02 -13.23
C LYS A 316 20.09 4.86 -14.64
N GLY A 317 19.45 5.92 -15.16
CA GLY A 317 18.77 5.92 -16.45
C GLY A 317 17.53 5.03 -16.53
N ARG A 318 16.94 4.66 -15.38
CA ARG A 318 15.70 3.88 -15.25
C ARG A 318 14.62 4.71 -14.57
N SER A 319 13.37 4.43 -14.94
CA SER A 319 12.19 5.01 -14.32
C SER A 319 11.66 4.08 -13.23
N PHE A 320 11.39 4.64 -12.06
CA PHE A 320 10.78 3.98 -10.91
C PHE A 320 9.44 4.65 -10.63
N ALA A 321 8.39 3.85 -10.47
CA ALA A 321 7.07 4.30 -10.04
C ALA A 321 6.95 4.09 -8.52
N PRO A 322 7.18 5.13 -7.70
CA PRO A 322 7.14 5.02 -6.25
C PRO A 322 5.69 4.95 -5.73
N ALA A 323 5.52 4.23 -4.62
CA ALA A 323 4.32 4.25 -3.79
C ALA A 323 4.78 4.12 -2.33
N ILE A 324 4.50 5.12 -1.51
CA ILE A 324 5.00 5.17 -0.13
C ILE A 324 4.00 4.44 0.78
N CYS A 325 4.47 3.35 1.40
CA CYS A 325 3.77 2.66 2.49
C CYS A 325 2.34 2.24 2.10
N TYR A 326 1.32 2.89 2.67
CA TYR A 326 -0.09 2.61 2.47
C TYR A 326 -0.53 2.73 1.01
N GLU A 327 0.19 3.48 0.16
CA GLU A 327 -0.19 3.68 -1.24
C GLU A 327 -0.18 2.39 -2.08
N ILE A 328 0.67 1.41 -1.72
CA ILE A 328 0.85 0.20 -2.51
C ILE A 328 -0.42 -0.66 -2.62
N ILE A 329 -1.37 -0.51 -1.68
CA ILE A 329 -2.63 -1.26 -1.72
C ILE A 329 -3.67 -0.62 -2.66
N PHE A 330 -3.43 0.59 -3.16
CA PHE A 330 -4.30 1.27 -4.11
C PHE A 330 -3.86 0.96 -5.54
N GLY A 331 -4.18 -0.25 -6.01
CA GLY A 331 -3.70 -0.75 -7.31
C GLY A 331 -4.01 0.17 -8.50
N GLU A 332 -5.16 0.85 -8.50
CA GLU A 332 -5.50 1.79 -9.59
C GLU A 332 -4.67 3.08 -9.55
N GLN A 333 -4.24 3.53 -8.37
CA GLN A 333 -3.32 4.66 -8.22
C GLN A 333 -1.95 4.28 -8.78
N VAL A 334 -1.41 3.13 -8.36
CA VAL A 334 -0.11 2.62 -8.83
C VAL A 334 -0.11 2.33 -10.33
N ARG A 335 -1.23 1.93 -10.92
CA ARG A 335 -1.36 1.68 -12.36
C ARG A 335 -1.29 2.97 -13.20
N LYS A 336 -1.61 4.14 -12.62
CA LYS A 336 -1.64 5.43 -13.32
C LYS A 336 -0.27 6.13 -13.36
N THR A 337 0.60 5.83 -12.40
CA THR A 337 1.99 6.32 -12.30
C THR A 337 2.89 5.58 -13.28
#